data_AF-A0A7X7J3N2-F1
#
_entry.id   AF-A0A7X7J3N2-F1
#
_cell.length_a   1.000
_cell.length_b   1.000
_cell.length_c   1.000
_cell.angle_alpha   90.00
_cell.angle_beta   90.00
_cell.angle_gamma   90.00
#
_symmetry.space_group_name_H-M   'P 1'
#
loop_
_entity.id
_entity.type
_entity.pdbx_description
1 polymer ?
#
loop_
_entity_poly.entity_id
_entity_poly.type
_entity_poly.pdbx_seq_one_letter_code
_entity_poly.pdbx_strand_id
1 'polypeptide(L)'
;MMWRFDRRQGVFSLLVPALLAAGCDSPEPVTPLLRSVPTPRSAAALDLSIRVLLAADVPSCEITVPGFFDLVDADQRDILYQDASVPQLTVQFGPGAIAFLELQRVFEVDAVEIVPHSAEPITVNFEDQRLNYPGTLTVYRYSDNTGALVNTVDVEDYLVSVVVSEVPSTFHPEALRAQAVVSRTY
;
A
#
# COMPACT_ATOMS: atom_id res chain seq x y z
N MET A 1 -67.15 27.92 39.68
CA MET A 1 -67.49 28.88 38.60
C MET A 1 -67.61 28.04 37.33
N MET A 2 -68.79 27.59 36.88
CA MET A 2 -69.93 28.36 36.35
C MET A 2 -69.41 29.30 35.25
N TRP A 3 -69.66 29.08 33.96
CA TRP A 3 -70.92 29.25 33.20
C TRP A 3 -70.88 28.47 31.85
N ARG A 4 -71.90 27.66 31.50
CA ARG A 4 -73.00 27.89 30.51
C ARG A 4 -72.55 28.20 29.07
N PHE A 5 -72.78 27.30 28.10
CA PHE A 5 -73.96 27.18 27.19
C PHE A 5 -74.14 28.36 26.23
N ASP A 6 -73.97 28.12 24.92
CA ASP A 6 -75.04 28.43 23.96
C ASP A 6 -74.96 27.56 22.69
N ARG A 7 -76.14 27.24 22.20
CA ARG A 7 -76.52 26.24 21.22
C ARG A 7 -77.09 27.02 20.04
N ARG A 8 -76.45 27.00 18.87
CA ARG A 8 -77.12 27.42 17.62
C ARG A 8 -77.13 26.30 16.61
N GLN A 9 -78.34 25.83 16.39
CA GLN A 9 -78.78 24.88 15.38
C GLN A 9 -78.70 25.55 14.01
N GLY A 10 -78.17 24.83 13.03
CA GLY A 10 -78.29 25.13 11.62
C GLY A 10 -78.53 23.81 10.90
N VAL A 11 -79.79 23.46 10.69
CA VAL A 11 -80.23 22.38 9.81
C VAL A 11 -80.11 22.89 8.38
N PHE A 12 -79.29 22.27 7.55
CA PHE A 12 -79.49 22.30 6.10
C PHE A 12 -79.26 20.92 5.52
N SER A 13 -80.30 20.47 4.83
CA SER A 13 -80.50 19.17 4.24
C SER A 13 -79.76 19.04 2.90
N LEU A 14 -79.24 17.83 2.68
CA LEU A 14 -78.92 17.14 1.43
C LEU A 14 -78.30 17.93 0.26
N LEU A 15 -77.11 17.49 -0.15
CA LEU A 15 -76.90 16.98 -1.51
C LEU A 15 -75.69 16.02 -1.52
N VAL A 16 -75.99 14.77 -1.84
CA VAL A 16 -75.02 13.70 -2.10
C VAL A 16 -74.47 13.86 -3.50
N PRO A 17 -73.14 13.75 -3.70
CA PRO A 17 -72.62 13.13 -4.90
C PRO A 17 -71.92 11.82 -4.54
N ALA A 18 -72.31 10.77 -5.25
CA ALA A 18 -71.68 9.46 -5.21
C ALA A 18 -70.20 9.59 -5.62
N LEU A 19 -69.29 9.37 -4.68
CA LEU A 19 -67.89 9.11 -5.02
C LEU A 19 -67.77 7.66 -5.47
N LEU A 20 -67.43 7.51 -6.75
CA LEU A 20 -66.98 6.29 -7.38
C LEU A 20 -65.88 5.62 -6.54
N ALA A 21 -66.07 4.33 -6.25
CA ALA A 21 -65.00 3.46 -5.82
C ALA A 21 -63.99 3.31 -6.97
N ALA A 22 -62.96 4.15 -6.97
CA ALA A 22 -61.74 3.90 -7.73
C ALA A 22 -60.84 3.04 -6.84
N GLY A 23 -60.64 1.78 -7.26
CA GLY A 23 -59.74 0.86 -6.59
C GLY A 23 -58.34 1.46 -6.46
N CYS A 24 -57.77 1.38 -5.26
CA CYS A 24 -56.33 1.56 -5.08
C CYS A 24 -55.64 0.33 -5.69
N ASP A 25 -55.33 0.40 -6.98
CA ASP A 25 -54.35 -0.48 -7.58
C ASP A 25 -52.98 0.01 -7.09
N SER A 26 -52.37 -0.74 -6.17
CA SER A 26 -51.03 -0.42 -5.69
C SER A 26 -50.05 -0.58 -6.86
N PRO A 27 -49.23 0.42 -7.21
CA PRO A 27 -48.23 0.21 -8.25
C PRO A 27 -47.26 -0.89 -7.80
N GLU A 28 -47.12 -1.96 -8.59
CA GLU A 28 -46.14 -2.99 -8.32
C GLU A 28 -44.74 -2.35 -8.26
N PRO A 29 -43.88 -2.78 -7.32
CA PRO A 29 -42.52 -2.28 -7.23
C PRO A 29 -41.76 -2.73 -8.48
N VAL A 30 -41.56 -1.80 -9.42
CA VAL A 30 -40.67 -2.00 -10.56
C VAL A 30 -39.27 -2.19 -9.99
N THR A 31 -38.83 -3.45 -9.88
CA THR A 31 -37.46 -3.76 -9.48
C THR A 31 -36.57 -3.26 -10.62
N PRO A 32 -35.71 -2.24 -10.40
CA PRO A 32 -34.80 -1.83 -11.45
C PRO A 32 -33.90 -3.03 -11.73
N LEU A 33 -33.84 -3.46 -12.99
CA LEU A 33 -32.84 -4.43 -13.41
C LEU A 33 -31.49 -3.82 -13.06
N LEU A 34 -30.84 -4.37 -12.02
CA LEU A 34 -29.45 -4.06 -11.73
C LEU A 34 -28.69 -4.39 -12.99
N ARG A 35 -28.29 -3.35 -13.72
CA ARG A 35 -27.32 -3.45 -14.80
C ARG A 35 -26.14 -4.17 -14.18
N SER A 36 -25.85 -5.39 -14.61
CA SER A 36 -24.65 -6.08 -14.18
C SER A 36 -23.49 -5.15 -14.52
N VAL A 37 -22.87 -4.57 -13.49
CA VAL A 37 -21.60 -3.87 -13.66
C VAL A 37 -20.70 -4.91 -14.31
N PRO A 38 -20.15 -4.67 -15.52
CA PRO A 38 -19.20 -5.60 -16.09
C PRO A 38 -18.12 -5.79 -15.03
N THR A 39 -17.94 -7.03 -14.58
CA THR A 39 -16.82 -7.41 -13.72
C THR A 39 -15.59 -6.77 -14.33
N PRO A 40 -14.86 -5.90 -13.61
CA PRO A 40 -13.71 -5.27 -14.19
C PRO A 40 -12.82 -6.39 -14.72
N ARG A 41 -12.55 -6.34 -16.03
CA ARG A 41 -11.54 -7.16 -16.69
C ARG A 41 -10.32 -7.03 -15.82
N SER A 42 -9.92 -8.12 -15.15
CA SER A 42 -8.78 -8.20 -14.24
C SER A 42 -7.72 -7.25 -14.75
N ALA A 43 -7.57 -6.11 -14.08
CA ALA A 43 -6.51 -5.18 -14.42
C ALA A 43 -5.25 -6.02 -14.38
N ALA A 44 -4.46 -6.02 -15.46
CA ALA A 44 -3.10 -6.53 -15.36
C ALA A 44 -2.52 -5.91 -14.10
N ALA A 45 -2.08 -6.73 -13.13
CA ALA A 45 -1.57 -6.25 -11.86
C ALA A 45 -0.54 -5.18 -12.20
N LEU A 46 -0.87 -3.92 -11.90
CA LEU A 46 0.03 -2.83 -12.19
C LEU A 46 1.26 -3.06 -11.32
N ASP A 47 2.44 -2.98 -11.92
CA ASP A 47 3.67 -2.93 -11.15
C ASP A 47 3.69 -1.57 -10.45
N LEU A 48 3.29 -1.60 -9.18
CA LEU A 48 3.20 -0.44 -8.32
C LEU A 48 4.43 -0.33 -7.42
N SER A 49 5.56 -0.90 -7.83
CA SER A 49 6.80 -0.80 -7.08
C SER A 49 7.52 0.54 -7.33
N ILE A 50 8.09 1.10 -6.28
CA ILE A 50 9.00 2.24 -6.31
C ILE A 50 10.41 1.74 -6.02
N ARG A 51 11.37 2.23 -6.81
CA ARG A 51 12.79 1.97 -6.62
C ARG A 51 13.48 3.22 -6.11
N VAL A 52 14.07 3.13 -4.92
CA VAL A 52 14.76 4.24 -4.26
C VAL A 52 16.24 3.91 -4.15
N LEU A 53 17.09 4.73 -4.76
CA LEU A 53 18.54 4.66 -4.57
C LEU A 53 18.88 5.14 -3.16
N LEU A 54 19.37 4.25 -2.32
CA LEU A 54 19.72 4.53 -0.93
C LEU A 54 21.16 5.01 -0.77
N ALA A 55 22.08 4.40 -1.51
CA ALA A 55 23.49 4.74 -1.53
C ALA A 55 24.10 4.39 -2.90
N ALA A 56 25.12 5.14 -3.29
CA ALA A 56 25.90 4.90 -4.50
C ALA A 56 27.39 5.09 -4.22
N ASP A 57 28.22 4.40 -5.00
CA ASP A 57 29.69 4.44 -4.89
C ASP A 57 30.21 4.05 -3.49
N VAL A 58 29.55 3.08 -2.85
CA VAL A 58 29.93 2.58 -1.52
C VAL A 58 30.80 1.32 -1.63
N PRO A 59 31.89 1.21 -0.84
CA PRO A 59 32.79 0.06 -0.94
C PRO A 59 32.22 -1.22 -0.31
N SER A 60 31.34 -1.06 0.66
CA SER A 60 30.68 -2.15 1.37
C SER A 60 29.41 -1.67 2.02
N CYS A 61 28.51 -2.58 2.34
CA CYS A 61 27.24 -2.28 3.00
C CYS A 61 26.92 -3.28 4.07
N GLU A 62 26.37 -2.80 5.17
CA GLU A 62 25.94 -3.60 6.31
C GLU A 62 24.41 -3.62 6.38
N ILE A 63 23.84 -4.81 6.29
CA ILE A 63 22.40 -5.04 6.14
C ILE A 63 21.97 -6.06 7.20
N THR A 64 20.83 -5.83 7.84
CA THR A 64 20.18 -6.82 8.71
C THR A 64 18.82 -7.14 8.12
N VAL A 65 18.60 -8.42 7.86
CA VAL A 65 17.34 -8.94 7.30
C VAL A 65 16.63 -9.74 8.39
N PRO A 66 15.41 -9.36 8.79
CA PRO A 66 14.69 -10.12 9.80
C PRO A 66 14.21 -11.49 9.29
N GLY A 67 14.65 -12.55 9.97
CA GLY A 67 14.25 -13.93 9.66
C GLY A 67 15.02 -14.52 8.48
N PHE A 68 14.34 -15.41 7.75
CA PHE A 68 14.90 -16.06 6.57
C PHE A 68 14.75 -15.18 5.33
N PHE A 69 15.69 -15.30 4.40
CA PHE A 69 15.68 -14.58 3.13
C PHE A 69 16.38 -15.36 2.03
N ASP A 70 16.03 -15.03 0.79
CA ASP A 70 16.68 -15.56 -0.40
C ASP A 70 17.58 -14.49 -1.05
N LEU A 71 18.59 -14.96 -1.76
CA LEU A 71 19.38 -14.14 -2.68
C LEU A 71 19.03 -14.56 -4.11
N VAL A 72 18.65 -13.58 -4.91
CA VAL A 72 18.17 -13.77 -6.29
C VAL A 72 19.01 -12.90 -7.22
N ASP A 73 19.37 -13.42 -8.39
CA ASP A 73 19.96 -12.61 -9.46
C ASP A 73 18.90 -11.59 -9.92
N ALA A 74 19.18 -10.28 -9.77
CA ALA A 74 18.16 -9.27 -10.05
C ALA A 74 17.83 -9.15 -11.55
N ASP A 75 18.73 -9.58 -12.43
CA ASP A 75 18.55 -9.51 -13.89
C ASP A 75 17.88 -10.78 -14.41
N GLN A 76 18.38 -11.96 -14.01
CA GLN A 76 17.89 -13.26 -14.50
C GLN A 76 16.73 -13.82 -13.68
N ARG A 77 16.57 -13.36 -12.43
CA ARG A 77 15.63 -13.88 -11.41
C ARG A 77 15.88 -15.32 -11.00
N ASP A 78 17.10 -15.81 -11.17
CA ASP A 78 17.52 -17.11 -10.68
C ASP A 78 17.84 -17.04 -9.19
N ILE A 79 17.45 -18.07 -8.43
CA ILE A 79 17.78 -18.16 -7.01
C ILE A 79 19.27 -18.52 -6.88
N LEU A 80 20.04 -17.60 -6.30
CA LEU A 80 21.47 -17.75 -6.04
C LEU A 80 21.72 -18.45 -4.70
N TYR A 81 20.88 -18.17 -3.72
CA TYR A 81 20.92 -18.76 -2.38
C TYR A 81 19.53 -18.76 -1.76
N GLN A 82 19.15 -19.83 -1.07
CA GLN A 82 17.82 -19.97 -0.47
C GLN A 82 17.90 -20.12 1.05
N ASP A 83 16.88 -19.61 1.75
CA ASP A 83 16.68 -19.78 3.19
C ASP A 83 17.90 -19.34 4.05
N ALA A 84 18.58 -18.26 3.64
CA ALA A 84 19.65 -17.66 4.44
C ALA A 84 19.09 -17.06 5.72
N SER A 85 19.83 -17.18 6.82
CA SER A 85 19.52 -16.50 8.09
C SER A 85 20.81 -16.21 8.82
N VAL A 86 21.19 -14.93 8.85
CA VAL A 86 22.37 -14.41 9.55
C VAL A 86 21.98 -13.16 10.34
N PRO A 87 22.61 -12.88 11.48
CA PRO A 87 22.27 -11.70 12.30
C PRO A 87 22.57 -10.38 11.58
N GLN A 88 23.55 -10.39 10.69
CA GLN A 88 23.98 -9.26 9.89
C GLN A 88 24.64 -9.80 8.61
N LEU A 89 24.56 -9.01 7.55
CA LEU A 89 25.07 -9.30 6.23
C LEU A 89 25.94 -8.13 5.77
N THR A 90 27.22 -8.40 5.53
CA THR A 90 28.19 -7.49 4.98
C THR A 90 28.39 -7.84 3.51
N VAL A 91 28.05 -6.89 2.65
CA VAL A 91 28.22 -6.98 1.21
C VAL A 91 29.48 -6.24 0.82
N GLN A 92 30.33 -6.88 0.01
CA GLN A 92 31.51 -6.26 -0.60
C GLN A 92 31.46 -6.41 -2.11
N PHE A 93 31.95 -5.40 -2.81
CA PHE A 93 31.99 -5.36 -4.27
C PHE A 93 33.40 -5.66 -4.74
N GLY A 94 33.52 -6.61 -5.67
CA GLY A 94 34.78 -6.98 -6.30
C GLY A 94 34.68 -6.95 -7.83
N PRO A 95 35.79 -7.20 -8.55
CA PRO A 95 35.82 -7.20 -10.00
C PRO A 95 34.90 -8.28 -10.57
N GLY A 96 33.74 -7.87 -11.14
CA GLY A 96 32.76 -8.78 -11.74
C GLY A 96 32.00 -9.66 -10.74
N ALA A 97 32.05 -9.37 -9.43
CA ALA A 97 31.41 -10.20 -8.44
C ALA A 97 30.93 -9.42 -7.20
N ILE A 98 29.94 -9.98 -6.52
CA ILE A 98 29.40 -9.48 -5.25
C ILE A 98 29.62 -10.55 -4.18
N ALA A 99 30.26 -10.17 -3.08
CA ALA A 99 30.59 -11.06 -1.97
C ALA A 99 29.71 -10.79 -0.76
N PHE A 100 29.23 -11.87 -0.14
CA PHE A 100 28.44 -11.88 1.09
C PHE A 100 29.25 -12.60 2.16
N LEU A 101 29.83 -11.84 3.09
CA LEU A 101 30.91 -12.33 3.96
C LEU A 101 30.43 -13.39 4.95
N GLU A 102 29.30 -13.17 5.59
CA GLU A 102 28.74 -14.05 6.63
C GLU A 102 28.20 -15.35 6.05
N LEU A 103 27.77 -15.31 4.78
CA LEU A 103 27.37 -16.50 4.03
C LEU A 103 28.58 -17.24 3.44
N GLN A 104 29.77 -16.61 3.43
CA GLN A 104 30.97 -17.10 2.75
C GLN A 104 30.67 -17.46 1.30
N ARG A 105 30.01 -16.54 0.59
CA ARG A 105 29.59 -16.71 -0.81
C ARG A 105 30.02 -15.51 -1.64
N VAL A 106 30.34 -15.80 -2.89
CA VAL A 106 30.67 -14.82 -3.93
C VAL A 106 29.86 -15.20 -5.15
N PHE A 107 29.18 -14.23 -5.75
CA PHE A 107 28.36 -14.42 -6.93
C PHE A 107 28.92 -13.57 -8.06
N GLU A 108 29.22 -14.19 -9.19
CA GLU A 108 29.72 -13.54 -10.42
C GLU A 108 28.54 -12.93 -11.20
N VAL A 109 27.85 -11.98 -10.58
CA VAL A 109 26.70 -11.25 -11.12
C VAL A 109 26.84 -9.76 -10.82
N ASP A 110 26.13 -8.93 -11.58
CA ASP A 110 26.18 -7.47 -11.41
C ASP A 110 25.15 -6.96 -10.41
N ALA A 111 24.12 -7.75 -10.09
CA ALA A 111 23.08 -7.36 -9.16
C ALA A 111 22.52 -8.57 -8.39
N VAL A 112 22.39 -8.42 -7.07
CA VAL A 112 21.75 -9.41 -6.20
C VAL A 112 20.61 -8.75 -5.44
N GLU A 113 19.41 -9.30 -5.59
CA GLU A 113 18.24 -8.94 -4.82
C GLU A 113 18.16 -9.81 -3.56
N ILE A 114 17.97 -9.15 -2.42
CA ILE A 114 17.72 -9.75 -1.12
C ILE A 114 16.21 -9.75 -0.90
N VAL A 115 15.62 -10.95 -0.88
CA VAL A 115 14.18 -11.15 -0.77
C VAL A 115 13.84 -11.74 0.60
N PRO A 116 13.36 -10.93 1.56
CA PRO A 116 12.97 -11.42 2.87
C PRO A 116 11.70 -12.28 2.79
N HIS A 117 11.62 -13.30 3.65
CA HIS A 117 10.42 -14.12 3.79
C HIS A 117 9.38 -13.52 4.72
N SER A 118 9.78 -12.51 5.51
CA SER A 118 8.91 -11.75 6.40
C SER A 118 8.62 -10.38 5.81
N ALA A 119 7.52 -9.76 6.26
CA ALA A 119 7.17 -8.38 5.91
C ALA A 119 7.87 -7.35 6.82
N GLU A 120 8.76 -7.79 7.72
CA GLU A 120 9.50 -6.88 8.58
C GLU A 120 10.54 -6.10 7.76
N PRO A 121 10.74 -4.80 8.05
CA PRO A 121 11.68 -3.98 7.29
C PRO A 121 13.13 -4.49 7.38
N ILE A 122 13.84 -4.38 6.25
CA ILE A 122 15.29 -4.58 6.18
C ILE A 122 15.97 -3.36 6.80
N THR A 123 16.90 -3.58 7.74
CA THR A 123 17.71 -2.50 8.31
C THR A 123 18.99 -2.35 7.51
N VAL A 124 19.32 -1.12 7.09
CA VAL A 124 20.61 -0.77 6.49
C VAL A 124 21.36 0.15 7.45
N ASN A 125 22.61 -0.22 7.75
CA ASN A 125 23.51 0.61 8.54
C ASN A 125 24.30 1.54 7.61
N PHE A 126 24.09 2.84 7.77
CA PHE A 126 24.93 3.88 7.21
C PHE A 126 25.91 4.38 8.28
N GLU A 127 26.91 5.18 7.89
CA GLU A 127 27.96 5.68 8.80
C GLU A 127 27.39 6.33 10.07
N ASP A 128 26.35 7.16 9.93
CA ASP A 128 25.79 7.96 11.02
C ASP A 128 24.43 7.49 11.54
N GLN A 129 23.77 6.55 10.85
CA GLN A 129 22.40 6.16 11.17
C GLN A 129 22.03 4.76 10.70
N ARG A 130 21.04 4.16 11.37
CA ARG A 130 20.40 2.91 10.96
C ARG A 130 18.98 3.22 10.51
N LEU A 131 18.64 2.85 9.29
CA LEU A 131 17.33 3.10 8.71
C LEU A 131 16.68 1.79 8.29
N ASN A 132 15.34 1.76 8.41
CA ASN A 132 14.52 0.59 8.14
C ASN A 132 13.76 0.80 6.83
N TYR A 133 13.84 -0.17 5.94
CA TYR A 133 13.25 -0.12 4.61
C TYR A 133 12.35 -1.33 4.39
N PRO A 134 11.04 -1.14 4.16
CA PRO A 134 10.14 -2.24 3.78
C PRO A 134 10.46 -2.75 2.37
N GLY A 135 9.97 -3.95 2.04
CA GLY A 135 10.14 -4.55 0.71
C GLY A 135 11.48 -5.28 0.55
N THR A 136 12.04 -5.23 -0.65
CA THR A 136 13.30 -5.91 -1.01
C THR A 136 14.45 -4.92 -1.15
N LEU A 137 15.67 -5.43 -1.09
CA LEU A 137 16.88 -4.63 -1.25
C LEU A 137 17.76 -5.25 -2.32
N THR A 138 18.08 -4.49 -3.36
CA THR A 138 19.02 -4.93 -4.40
C THR A 138 20.35 -4.22 -4.23
N VAL A 139 21.42 -5.00 -4.21
CA VAL A 139 22.79 -4.50 -4.30
C VAL A 139 23.26 -4.60 -5.74
N TYR A 140 23.75 -3.49 -6.29
CA TYR A 140 24.32 -3.41 -7.63
C TYR A 140 25.80 -3.16 -7.54
N ARG A 141 26.57 -3.85 -8.37
CA ARG A 141 27.95 -3.48 -8.63
C ARG A 141 27.97 -2.23 -9.51
N TYR A 142 28.73 -1.22 -9.11
CA TYR A 142 28.86 0.04 -9.83
C TYR A 142 30.25 0.16 -10.47
N SER A 143 31.29 -0.25 -9.75
CA SER A 143 32.67 -0.33 -10.23
C SER A 143 33.34 -1.62 -9.73
N ASP A 144 34.65 -1.75 -9.91
CA ASP A 144 35.40 -2.92 -9.44
C ASP A 144 35.42 -3.07 -7.91
N ASN A 145 35.24 -1.98 -7.16
CA ASN A 145 35.29 -2.01 -5.69
C ASN A 145 34.16 -1.23 -5.02
N THR A 146 33.19 -0.75 -5.78
CA THR A 146 32.05 0.02 -5.24
C THR A 146 30.74 -0.45 -5.84
N GLY A 147 29.68 -0.22 -5.09
CA GLY A 147 28.33 -0.59 -5.49
C GLY A 147 27.29 0.46 -5.10
N ALA A 148 26.04 0.08 -5.31
CA ALA A 148 24.88 0.88 -4.98
C ALA A 148 23.80 0.01 -4.33
N LEU A 149 23.02 0.61 -3.43
CA LEU A 149 21.87 -0.02 -2.79
C LEU A 149 20.60 0.61 -3.32
N VAL A 150 19.68 -0.23 -3.77
CA VAL A 150 18.36 0.20 -4.22
C VAL A 150 17.32 -0.58 -3.43
N ASN A 151 16.44 0.12 -2.75
CA ASN A 151 15.27 -0.48 -2.13
C ASN A 151 14.12 -0.51 -3.13
N THR A 152 13.44 -1.64 -3.23
CA THR A 152 12.22 -1.80 -4.02
C THR A 152 11.06 -2.06 -3.06
N VAL A 153 10.03 -1.22 -3.13
CA VAL A 153 8.92 -1.19 -2.16
C VAL A 153 7.60 -0.96 -2.89
N ASP A 154 6.49 -1.49 -2.37
CA ASP A 154 5.15 -1.16 -2.88
C ASP A 154 4.85 0.34 -2.68
N VAL A 155 4.19 0.97 -3.65
CA VAL A 155 3.87 2.40 -3.61
C VAL A 155 3.07 2.78 -2.37
N GLU A 156 2.14 1.94 -1.91
CA GLU A 156 1.31 2.27 -0.75
C GLU A 156 2.15 2.25 0.52
N ASP A 157 3.07 1.29 0.66
CA ASP A 157 4.03 1.24 1.78
C ASP A 157 4.99 2.43 1.76
N TYR A 158 5.48 2.81 0.57
CA TYR A 158 6.30 4.01 0.40
C TYR A 158 5.54 5.29 0.80
N LEU A 159 4.30 5.44 0.35
CA LEU A 159 3.45 6.59 0.67
C LEU A 159 3.21 6.71 2.17
N VAL A 160 3.03 5.60 2.89
CA VAL A 160 2.92 5.62 4.36
C VAL A 160 4.17 6.23 4.99
N SER A 161 5.37 5.82 4.55
CA SER A 161 6.62 6.40 5.05
C SER A 161 6.73 7.90 4.77
N VAL A 162 6.41 8.34 3.55
CA VAL A 162 6.46 9.76 3.16
C VAL A 162 5.48 10.61 3.97
N VAL A 163 4.23 10.16 4.09
CA VAL A 163 3.18 10.94 4.78
C VAL A 163 3.52 11.14 6.26
N VAL A 164 4.03 10.11 6.93
CA VAL A 164 4.41 10.19 8.36
C VAL A 164 5.63 11.09 8.57
N SER A 165 6.53 11.20 7.60
CA SER A 165 7.70 12.09 7.67
C SER A 165 7.35 13.57 7.46
N GLU A 166 6.36 13.88 6.62
CA GLU A 166 5.98 15.26 6.29
C GLU A 166 4.96 15.87 7.27
N VAL A 167 4.07 15.05 7.85
CA VAL A 167 2.94 15.53 8.64
C VAL A 167 2.90 14.86 10.02
N PRO A 168 2.80 15.63 11.13
CA PRO A 168 2.66 15.05 12.45
C PRO A 168 1.44 14.14 12.57
N SER A 169 1.61 12.98 13.19
CA SER A 169 0.53 12.00 13.43
C SER A 169 -0.63 12.55 14.28
N THR A 170 -0.44 13.69 14.95
CA THR A 170 -1.46 14.39 15.75
C THR A 170 -2.45 15.19 14.90
N PHE A 171 -2.24 15.28 13.59
CA PHE A 171 -3.14 16.01 12.70
C PHE A 171 -4.50 15.30 12.58
N HIS A 172 -5.52 16.08 12.21
CA HIS A 172 -6.86 15.56 12.02
C HIS A 172 -6.86 14.45 10.95
N PRO A 173 -7.60 13.33 11.13
CA PRO A 173 -7.58 12.20 10.18
C PRO A 173 -7.88 12.60 8.73
N GLU A 174 -8.78 13.56 8.51
CA GLU A 174 -9.07 14.08 7.16
C GLU A 174 -7.88 14.84 6.53
N ALA A 175 -7.03 15.48 7.34
CA ALA A 175 -5.81 16.12 6.84
C ALA A 175 -4.77 15.06 6.43
N LEU A 176 -4.64 13.99 7.20
CA LEU A 176 -3.78 12.84 6.85
C LEU A 176 -4.25 12.16 5.55
N ARG A 177 -5.57 12.00 5.38
CA ARG A 177 -6.16 11.46 4.12
C ARG A 177 -5.90 12.37 2.93
N ALA A 178 -6.09 13.68 3.09
CA ALA A 178 -5.80 14.64 2.04
C ALA A 178 -4.32 14.59 1.63
N GLN A 179 -3.41 14.52 2.60
CA GLN A 179 -1.98 14.37 2.34
C GLN A 179 -1.66 13.08 1.59
N ALA A 180 -2.25 11.95 1.99
CA ALA A 180 -2.03 10.67 1.29
C ALA A 180 -2.44 10.75 -0.19
N VAL A 181 -3.55 11.43 -0.51
CA VAL A 181 -3.95 11.64 -1.91
C VAL A 181 -2.95 12.55 -2.64
N VAL A 182 -2.51 13.63 -2.02
CA VAL A 182 -1.51 14.55 -2.60
C VAL A 182 -0.19 13.84 -2.86
N SER A 183 0.33 13.10 -1.88
CA SER A 183 1.55 12.31 -2.00
C SER A 183 1.45 11.26 -3.11
N ARG A 184 0.28 10.64 -3.30
CA ARG A 184 0.04 9.68 -4.39
C ARG A 184 0.07 10.33 -5.78
N THR A 185 -0.30 11.60 -5.88
CA THR A 185 -0.33 12.33 -7.17
C THR A 185 1.03 12.90 -7.59
N TYR A 186 2.03 12.88 -6.72
CA TYR A 186 3.36 13.42 -6.97
C TYR A 186 4.30 12.32 -7.49
#